data_AF-A0AA88SEV4-F1
#
_entry.id   AF-A0AA88SEV4-F1
#
_cell.length_a   1.000
_cell.length_b   1.000
_cell.length_c   1.000
_cell.angle_alpha   90.00
_cell.angle_beta   90.00
_cell.angle_gamma   90.00
#
_symmetry.space_group_name_H-M   'P 1'
#
loop_
_entity.id
_entity.type
_entity.pdbx_description
1 polymer ?
#
loop_
_entity_poly.entity_id
_entity_poly.type
_entity_poly.pdbx_seq_one_letter_code
_entity_poly.pdbx_strand_id
1 'polypeptide(L)'
;MAKSDQHMQKIRKKLISKQMILEKSEKAKKLREQRKFGKKVQIEVIQKRQKDKKAMMNAVKKYQKGMTDKLDFLEGDQKMGKDSTQGSKKAMNKKGPNAKRKYKDQKFGFGGKKSGKKWNTKESHNDVSSFRAKVAHAKGVKGGKKGKGGKNKRPGKSVRRKMKARS
;
A
#
# COMPACT_ATOMS: atom_id res chain seq x y z
N MET A 1 4.78 -57.25 -34.44
CA MET A 1 3.91 -56.50 -33.49
C MET A 1 2.70 -55.95 -34.24
N ALA A 2 1.55 -55.79 -33.58
CA ALA A 2 0.32 -55.26 -34.20
C ALA A 2 0.42 -53.79 -34.68
N LYS A 3 1.45 -53.04 -34.26
CA LYS A 3 1.71 -51.66 -34.69
C LYS A 3 3.14 -51.56 -35.25
N SER A 4 3.32 -50.75 -36.29
CA SER A 4 4.64 -50.47 -36.86
C SER A 4 5.45 -49.53 -35.97
N ASP A 5 6.78 -49.63 -36.02
CA ASP A 5 7.68 -48.80 -35.21
C ASP A 5 7.54 -47.31 -35.53
N GLN A 6 7.31 -46.96 -36.80
CA GLN A 6 7.02 -45.59 -37.20
C GLN A 6 5.77 -45.03 -36.51
N HIS A 7 4.74 -45.87 -36.35
CA HIS A 7 3.53 -45.49 -35.61
C HIS A 7 3.82 -45.30 -34.12
N MET A 8 4.61 -46.19 -33.51
CA MET A 8 5.03 -46.04 -32.10
C MET A 8 5.88 -44.80 -31.87
N GLN A 9 6.76 -44.42 -32.80
CA GLN A 9 7.52 -43.16 -32.73
C GLN A 9 6.59 -41.93 -32.79
N LYS A 10 5.56 -41.94 -33.64
CA LYS A 10 4.55 -40.87 -33.69
C LYS A 10 3.80 -40.74 -32.37
N ILE A 11 3.44 -41.87 -31.73
CA ILE A 11 2.82 -41.88 -30.40
C ILE A 11 3.76 -41.26 -29.36
N ARG A 12 5.01 -41.72 -29.29
CA ARG A 12 6.02 -41.19 -28.34
C ARG A 12 6.20 -39.68 -28.50
N LYS A 13 6.36 -39.19 -29.74
CA LYS A 13 6.46 -37.75 -30.03
C LYS A 13 5.25 -36.97 -29.50
N LYS A 14 4.03 -37.47 -29.70
CA LYS A 14 2.80 -36.84 -29.17
C LYS A 14 2.75 -36.85 -27.64
N LEU A 15 3.15 -37.95 -27.00
CA LEU A 15 3.18 -38.05 -25.53
C LEU A 15 4.17 -37.06 -24.92
N ILE A 16 5.39 -37.01 -25.46
CA ILE A 16 6.42 -36.05 -25.03
C ILE A 16 5.92 -34.61 -25.23
N SER A 17 5.31 -34.31 -26.38
CA SER A 17 4.74 -32.99 -26.63
C SER A 17 3.66 -32.62 -25.62
N LYS A 18 2.76 -33.55 -25.26
CA LYS A 18 1.70 -33.29 -24.26
C LYS A 18 2.30 -33.03 -22.88
N GLN A 19 3.27 -33.84 -22.47
CA GLN A 19 3.96 -33.66 -21.19
C GLN A 19 4.64 -32.28 -21.13
N MET A 20 5.38 -31.89 -22.16
CA MET A 20 6.01 -30.56 -22.22
C MET A 20 5.01 -29.41 -22.15
N ILE A 21 3.83 -29.54 -22.77
CA ILE A 21 2.78 -28.51 -22.70
C ILE A 21 2.24 -28.38 -21.28
N LEU A 22 1.98 -29.51 -20.60
CA LEU A 22 1.52 -29.53 -19.22
C LEU A 22 2.55 -28.88 -18.29
N GLU A 23 3.81 -29.30 -18.36
CA GLU A 23 4.90 -28.75 -17.56
C GLU A 23 5.08 -27.23 -17.78
N LYS A 24 4.98 -26.76 -19.03
CA LYS A 24 5.05 -25.32 -19.34
C LYS A 24 3.88 -24.57 -18.71
N SER A 25 2.68 -25.13 -18.73
CA SER A 25 1.49 -24.52 -18.14
C SER A 25 1.60 -24.42 -16.62
N GLU A 26 2.14 -25.44 -15.96
CA GLU A 26 2.38 -25.46 -14.51
C GLU A 26 3.46 -24.47 -14.10
N LYS A 27 4.60 -24.45 -14.81
CA LYS A 27 5.66 -23.46 -14.60
C LYS A 27 5.12 -22.03 -14.75
N ALA A 28 4.26 -21.79 -15.74
CA ALA A 28 3.62 -20.50 -15.93
C ALA A 28 2.66 -20.12 -14.78
N LYS A 29 1.87 -21.07 -14.26
CA LYS A 29 1.02 -20.87 -13.07
C LYS A 29 1.87 -20.51 -11.85
N LYS A 30 2.92 -21.28 -11.58
CA LYS A 30 3.87 -21.02 -10.48
C LYS A 30 4.52 -19.64 -10.57
N LEU A 31 4.96 -19.24 -11.77
CA LEU A 31 5.52 -17.89 -11.99
C LEU A 31 4.48 -16.78 -11.75
N ARG A 32 3.22 -16.99 -12.15
CA ARG A 32 2.14 -16.02 -11.88
C ARG A 32 1.87 -15.89 -10.39
N GLU A 33 1.83 -16.99 -9.65
CA GLU A 33 1.67 -17.00 -8.20
C GLU A 33 2.83 -16.30 -7.50
N GLN A 34 4.07 -16.65 -7.87
CA GLN A 34 5.26 -15.98 -7.35
C GLN A 34 5.25 -14.47 -7.61
N ARG A 35 4.82 -14.03 -8.80
CA ARG A 35 4.67 -12.58 -9.11
C ARG A 35 3.56 -11.93 -8.30
N LYS A 36 2.42 -12.61 -8.14
CA LYS A 36 1.25 -12.13 -7.38
C LYS A 36 1.59 -11.92 -5.90
N PHE A 37 2.33 -12.86 -5.31
CA PHE A 37 2.66 -12.84 -3.88
C PHE A 37 4.06 -12.27 -3.58
N GLY A 38 4.91 -12.06 -4.58
CA GLY A 38 6.31 -11.67 -4.39
C GLY A 38 6.49 -10.42 -3.52
N LYS A 39 5.71 -9.36 -3.75
CA LYS A 39 5.77 -8.15 -2.91
C LYS A 39 5.31 -8.40 -1.47
N LYS A 40 4.29 -9.24 -1.27
CA LYS A 40 3.81 -9.60 0.07
C LYS A 40 4.88 -10.39 0.82
N VAL A 41 5.48 -11.39 0.17
CA VAL A 41 6.58 -12.19 0.72
C VAL A 41 7.78 -11.30 1.07
N GLN A 42 8.16 -10.36 0.20
CA GLN A 42 9.25 -9.42 0.50
C GLN A 42 8.98 -8.57 1.75
N ILE A 43 7.78 -8.01 1.86
CA ILE A 43 7.38 -7.21 3.01
C ILE A 43 7.37 -8.06 4.28
N GLU A 44 6.80 -9.26 4.22
CA GLU A 44 6.73 -10.19 5.34
C GLU A 44 8.12 -10.62 5.82
N VAL A 45 9.04 -10.93 4.89
CA VAL A 45 10.43 -11.27 5.20
C VAL A 45 11.14 -10.10 5.87
N ILE A 46 10.97 -8.87 5.39
CA ILE A 46 11.56 -7.67 6.02
C ILE A 46 10.99 -7.46 7.42
N GLN A 47 9.67 -7.58 7.58
CA GLN A 47 9.01 -7.44 8.88
C GLN A 47 9.48 -8.52 9.87
N LYS A 48 9.60 -9.77 9.42
CA LYS A 48 10.12 -10.87 10.24
C LYS A 48 11.54 -10.57 10.70
N ARG A 49 12.46 -10.22 9.78
CA ARG A 49 13.84 -9.83 10.12
C ARG A 49 13.92 -8.67 11.12
N GLN A 50 13.06 -7.66 10.97
CA GLN A 50 13.01 -6.53 11.90
C GLN A 50 12.48 -6.94 13.28
N LYS A 51 11.45 -7.80 13.34
CA LYS A 51 10.93 -8.35 14.59
C LYS A 51 11.99 -9.17 15.30
N ASP A 52 12.67 -10.06 14.59
CA ASP A 52 13.72 -10.92 15.13
C ASP A 52 14.89 -10.08 15.66
N LYS A 53 15.35 -9.09 14.89
CA LYS A 53 16.38 -8.14 15.33
C LYS A 53 15.94 -7.37 16.58
N LYS A 54 14.69 -6.91 16.63
CA LYS A 54 14.16 -6.19 17.81
C LYS A 54 14.05 -7.10 19.03
N ALA A 55 13.62 -8.34 18.85
CA ALA A 55 13.54 -9.34 19.92
C ALA A 55 14.93 -9.62 20.49
N MET A 56 15.92 -9.86 19.63
CA MET A 56 17.32 -10.05 20.02
C MET A 56 17.87 -8.84 20.77
N MET A 57 17.71 -7.62 20.22
CA MET A 57 18.16 -6.40 20.89
C MET A 57 17.49 -6.17 22.25
N ASN A 58 16.23 -6.57 22.41
CA ASN A 58 15.54 -6.49 23.69
C ASN A 58 16.07 -7.52 24.68
N ALA A 59 16.35 -8.75 24.24
CA ALA A 59 16.94 -9.79 25.09
C ALA A 59 18.33 -9.38 25.58
N VAL A 60 19.19 -8.89 24.68
CA VAL A 60 20.51 -8.35 25.02
C VAL A 60 20.40 -7.21 26.05
N LYS A 61 19.46 -6.29 25.87
CA LYS A 61 19.23 -5.19 26.84
C LYS A 61 18.71 -5.67 28.19
N LYS A 62 17.94 -6.76 28.26
CA LYS A 62 17.47 -7.34 29.52
C LYS A 62 18.61 -8.04 30.27
N TYR A 63 19.43 -8.80 29.54
CA TYR A 63 20.63 -9.43 30.08
C TYR A 63 21.62 -8.39 30.61
N GLN A 64 21.94 -7.35 29.83
CA GLN A 64 22.82 -6.26 30.27
C GLN A 64 22.31 -5.54 31.52
N LYS A 65 20.99 -5.54 31.76
CA LYS A 65 20.37 -4.93 32.94
C LYS A 65 20.23 -5.90 34.13
N GLY A 66 20.72 -7.12 34.03
CA GLY A 66 20.61 -8.15 35.08
C GLY A 66 19.18 -8.61 35.34
N MET A 67 18.25 -8.41 34.39
CA MET A 67 16.86 -8.88 34.54
C MET A 67 16.70 -10.36 34.18
N THR A 68 17.68 -10.94 33.49
CA THR A 68 17.71 -12.33 33.04
C THR A 68 19.17 -12.78 33.03
N ASP A 69 19.52 -13.80 33.79
CA ASP A 69 20.90 -14.33 33.86
C ASP A 69 21.20 -15.39 32.80
N LYS A 70 20.15 -15.95 32.16
CA LYS A 70 20.28 -16.99 31.14
C LYS A 70 20.44 -16.39 29.74
N LEU A 71 21.38 -16.91 28.96
CA LEU A 71 21.68 -16.49 27.59
C LEU A 71 20.74 -17.16 26.57
N ASP A 72 19.44 -17.25 26.86
CA ASP A 72 18.44 -17.93 26.01
C ASP A 72 18.35 -17.33 24.59
N PHE A 73 18.82 -16.10 24.37
CA PHE A 73 18.88 -15.49 23.04
C PHE A 73 20.01 -16.04 22.15
N LEU A 74 21.00 -16.71 22.72
CA LEU A 74 22.15 -17.27 22.02
C LEU A 74 21.93 -18.75 21.63
N GLU A 75 21.04 -19.45 22.35
CA GLU A 75 20.76 -20.89 22.14
C GLU A 75 19.83 -21.20 20.96
N GLY A 76 19.39 -20.17 20.23
CA GLY A 76 18.82 -20.31 18.88
C GLY A 76 17.72 -21.37 18.73
N ASP A 77 16.48 -21.02 19.10
CA ASP A 77 15.23 -21.75 18.74
C ASP A 77 15.22 -23.28 19.01
N GLN A 78 16.18 -23.80 19.78
CA GLN A 78 16.12 -25.13 20.34
C GLN A 78 15.51 -25.01 21.74
N LYS A 79 14.22 -25.29 21.80
CA LYS A 79 13.45 -25.58 23.01
C LYS A 79 13.13 -24.36 23.87
N MET A 80 11.92 -23.81 23.67
CA MET A 80 11.17 -23.32 24.82
C MET A 80 9.68 -23.56 24.58
N GLY A 81 9.19 -24.59 25.26
CA GLY A 81 7.78 -24.86 25.43
C GLY A 81 7.10 -23.67 26.10
N LYS A 82 6.02 -23.23 25.45
CA LYS A 82 4.75 -22.82 26.04
C LYS A 82 4.78 -22.55 27.56
N ASP A 83 5.13 -21.32 27.93
CA ASP A 83 4.54 -20.67 29.09
C ASP A 83 4.67 -19.16 28.97
N SER A 84 3.53 -18.49 28.78
CA SER A 84 3.45 -17.04 28.89
C SER A 84 2.21 -16.67 29.69
N THR A 85 2.38 -16.66 31.00
CA THR A 85 1.48 -16.02 31.95
C THR A 85 1.45 -14.51 31.71
N GLN A 86 0.23 -13.98 31.73
CA GLN A 86 -0.14 -12.67 31.23
C GLN A 86 0.06 -11.62 32.33
N GLY A 87 1.18 -10.91 32.30
CA GLY A 87 1.50 -9.81 33.21
C GLY A 87 0.89 -8.47 32.77
N SER A 88 0.25 -7.79 33.71
CA SER A 88 -0.61 -6.60 33.60
C SER A 88 0.11 -5.32 33.10
N LYS A 89 -0.56 -4.57 32.20
CA LYS A 89 -0.08 -3.28 31.70
C LYS A 89 -0.53 -2.15 32.63
N LYS A 90 0.44 -1.49 33.27
CA LYS A 90 0.29 -0.23 34.01
C LYS A 90 -0.19 0.91 33.10
N ALA A 91 -1.08 1.74 33.64
CA ALA A 91 -1.67 2.92 33.01
C ALA A 91 -0.62 4.01 32.74
N MET A 92 -0.59 4.53 31.50
CA MET A 92 0.20 5.71 31.13
C MET A 92 -0.66 6.98 31.19
N ASN A 93 -0.10 8.01 31.84
CA ASN A 93 -0.65 9.34 32.07
C ASN A 93 -1.34 9.98 30.85
N LYS A 94 -2.57 10.45 31.08
CA LYS A 94 -3.37 11.26 30.16
C LYS A 94 -2.94 12.74 30.21
N LYS A 95 -2.00 13.14 29.35
CA LYS A 95 -1.99 14.50 28.76
C LYS A 95 -1.68 14.39 27.27
N GLY A 96 -2.73 14.09 26.50
CA GLY A 96 -2.65 13.99 25.04
C GLY A 96 -2.49 15.36 24.38
N PRO A 97 -2.00 15.41 23.12
CA PRO A 97 -1.82 16.66 22.39
C PRO A 97 -3.15 17.41 22.18
N ASN A 98 -3.09 18.74 22.27
CA ASN A 98 -4.21 19.68 22.09
C ASN A 98 -5.10 19.30 20.88
N ALA A 99 -6.44 19.36 21.03
CA ALA A 99 -7.40 19.02 19.98
C ALA A 99 -7.16 19.78 18.66
N LYS A 100 -6.73 21.06 18.75
CA LYS A 100 -6.32 21.84 17.57
C LYS A 100 -5.11 21.23 16.86
N ARG A 101 -4.17 20.67 17.61
CA ARG A 101 -3.00 19.96 17.07
C ARG A 101 -3.41 18.62 16.47
N LYS A 102 -4.28 17.85 17.13
CA LYS A 102 -4.83 16.60 16.56
C LYS A 102 -5.52 16.81 15.21
N TYR A 103 -6.33 17.86 15.07
CA TYR A 103 -6.97 18.18 13.78
C TYR A 103 -5.95 18.57 12.71
N LYS A 104 -4.96 19.40 13.07
CA LYS A 104 -3.89 19.79 12.14
C LYS A 104 -3.03 18.59 11.74
N ASP A 105 -2.69 17.70 12.66
CA ASP A 105 -1.93 16.49 12.40
C ASP A 105 -2.74 15.50 11.54
N GLN A 106 -4.05 15.41 11.76
CA GLN A 106 -4.94 14.59 10.93
C GLN A 106 -5.06 15.14 9.51
N LYS A 107 -5.18 16.47 9.37
CA LYS A 107 -5.39 17.15 8.08
C LYS A 107 -4.11 17.33 7.27
N PHE A 108 -3.01 17.64 7.93
CA PHE A 108 -1.75 18.06 7.30
C PHE A 108 -0.56 17.13 7.59
N GLY A 109 -0.70 16.20 8.52
CA GLY A 109 0.41 15.38 9.00
C GLY A 109 1.32 16.14 9.97
N PHE A 110 2.25 15.44 10.60
CA PHE A 110 3.20 16.03 11.53
C PHE A 110 4.45 16.50 10.78
N GLY A 111 4.51 17.79 10.43
CA GLY A 111 5.75 18.49 10.09
C GLY A 111 6.66 17.89 9.01
N GLY A 112 6.13 17.17 8.02
CA GLY A 112 6.92 16.51 6.97
C GLY A 112 6.14 16.26 5.67
N LYS A 113 6.81 15.66 4.66
CA LYS A 113 6.22 15.33 3.34
C LYS A 113 4.85 14.67 3.53
N LYS A 114 3.79 15.31 3.03
CA LYS A 114 2.40 14.85 3.16
C LYS A 114 2.31 13.41 2.66
N SER A 115 2.06 12.47 3.58
CA SER A 115 2.09 11.01 3.37
C SER A 115 1.01 10.55 2.38
N GLY A 116 1.16 10.85 1.09
CA GLY A 116 0.33 10.30 0.00
C GLY A 116 -1.17 10.55 0.14
N LYS A 117 -1.66 11.33 1.11
CA LYS A 117 -3.10 11.59 1.32
C LYS A 117 -3.76 12.33 0.15
N LYS A 118 -2.96 12.91 -0.75
CA LYS A 118 -3.40 13.50 -2.02
C LYS A 118 -3.29 12.53 -3.20
N TRP A 119 -2.85 11.29 -2.98
CA TRP A 119 -2.75 10.28 -4.01
C TRP A 119 -4.04 9.49 -4.04
N ASN A 120 -4.52 9.19 -5.24
CA ASN A 120 -5.72 8.40 -5.42
C ASN A 120 -5.45 6.99 -4.89
N THR A 121 -6.26 6.55 -3.92
CA THR A 121 -6.24 5.16 -3.44
C THR A 121 -7.16 4.32 -4.32
N LYS A 122 -7.01 2.99 -4.28
CA LYS A 122 -7.89 2.09 -5.04
C LYS A 122 -9.37 2.33 -4.72
N GLU A 123 -9.67 2.67 -3.46
CA GLU A 123 -11.01 3.04 -3.01
C GLU A 123 -11.45 4.41 -3.55
N SER A 124 -10.56 5.42 -3.59
CA SER A 124 -10.92 6.75 -4.11
C SER A 124 -11.00 6.82 -5.64
N HIS A 125 -10.44 5.86 -6.38
CA HIS A 125 -10.54 5.83 -7.84
C HIS A 125 -11.99 5.53 -8.28
N ASN A 126 -12.70 4.68 -7.54
CA ASN A 126 -14.05 4.24 -7.91
C ASN A 126 -15.17 5.01 -7.19
N ASP A 127 -14.82 5.88 -6.23
CA ASP A 127 -15.80 6.68 -5.50
C ASP A 127 -16.24 7.93 -6.31
N VAL A 128 -17.33 7.77 -7.04
CA VAL A 128 -18.03 8.86 -7.76
C VAL A 128 -19.19 9.47 -6.96
N SER A 129 -19.36 9.10 -5.69
CA SER A 129 -20.50 9.59 -4.87
C SER A 129 -20.48 11.11 -4.67
N SER A 130 -19.29 11.72 -4.69
CA SER A 130 -19.10 13.16 -4.63
C SER A 130 -19.30 13.88 -5.97
N PHE A 131 -19.44 13.14 -7.08
CA PHE A 131 -19.67 13.69 -8.41
C PHE A 131 -21.14 14.08 -8.59
N ARG A 132 -21.42 15.38 -8.48
CA ARG A 132 -22.74 15.93 -8.79
C ARG A 132 -22.92 16.09 -10.30
N ALA A 133 -23.37 15.02 -10.97
CA ALA A 133 -23.66 15.02 -12.41
C ALA A 133 -24.58 16.18 -12.84
N LYS A 134 -25.52 16.58 -11.97
CA LYS A 134 -26.44 17.70 -12.19
C LYS A 134 -25.75 19.07 -12.27
N VAL A 135 -24.52 19.22 -11.76
CA VAL A 135 -23.71 20.45 -11.88
C VAL A 135 -22.70 20.35 -13.01
N ALA A 136 -22.15 19.15 -13.23
CA ALA A 136 -21.12 18.91 -14.25
C ALA A 136 -21.68 18.84 -15.69
N HIS A 137 -22.93 18.37 -15.86
CA HIS A 137 -23.55 18.18 -17.17
C HIS A 137 -24.81 19.02 -17.42
N ALA A 138 -25.23 19.88 -16.48
CA ALA A 138 -26.32 20.80 -16.73
C ALA A 138 -25.89 21.91 -17.70
N LYS A 139 -26.02 21.63 -19.00
CA LYS A 139 -26.32 22.67 -19.98
C LYS A 139 -27.68 23.27 -19.61
N GLY A 140 -27.63 24.40 -18.91
CA GLY A 140 -28.71 25.38 -18.84
C GLY A 140 -30.01 24.94 -18.18
N VAL A 141 -30.11 25.09 -16.86
CA VAL A 141 -31.34 25.63 -16.26
C VAL A 141 -30.96 26.72 -15.25
N LYS A 142 -31.34 27.92 -15.64
CA LYS A 142 -31.26 29.20 -14.95
C LYS A 142 -32.14 29.15 -13.69
N GLY A 143 -31.64 29.59 -12.53
CA GLY A 143 -32.51 29.94 -11.41
C GLY A 143 -31.93 29.67 -10.03
N GLY A 144 -31.20 30.65 -9.47
CA GLY A 144 -30.76 30.60 -8.09
C GLY A 144 -29.80 31.74 -7.75
N LYS A 145 -30.36 32.95 -7.56
CA LYS A 145 -29.67 34.15 -7.06
C LYS A 145 -28.65 33.81 -5.97
N LYS A 146 -27.34 34.02 -6.22
CA LYS A 146 -26.36 34.38 -5.18
C LYS A 146 -25.06 34.91 -5.78
N GLY A 147 -24.75 36.16 -5.44
CA GLY A 147 -23.38 36.67 -5.36
C GLY A 147 -22.83 37.35 -6.61
N LYS A 148 -23.17 38.63 -6.80
CA LYS A 148 -22.30 39.60 -7.48
C LYS A 148 -20.96 39.65 -6.72
N GLY A 149 -19.97 38.90 -7.19
CA GLY A 149 -18.58 39.01 -6.80
C GLY A 149 -17.74 39.11 -8.06
N GLY A 150 -17.62 40.33 -8.59
CA GLY A 150 -16.87 40.62 -9.81
C GLY A 150 -15.41 40.21 -9.65
N LYS A 151 -15.04 39.07 -10.24
CA LYS A 151 -13.64 38.72 -10.42
C LYS A 151 -13.04 39.73 -11.40
N ASN A 152 -12.01 40.47 -10.97
CA ASN A 152 -11.20 41.35 -11.82
C ASN A 152 -10.64 40.56 -13.00
N LYS A 153 -11.40 40.51 -14.11
CA LYS A 153 -10.94 39.95 -15.37
C LYS A 153 -10.14 41.03 -16.07
N ARG A 154 -8.86 40.73 -16.36
CA ARG A 154 -8.00 41.60 -17.18
C ARG A 154 -8.73 41.94 -18.49
N PRO A 155 -8.82 43.23 -18.87
CA PRO A 155 -9.46 43.63 -20.11
C PRO A 155 -8.79 42.97 -21.32
N GLY A 156 -9.60 42.65 -22.33
CA GLY A 156 -9.16 41.96 -23.54
C GLY A 156 -8.09 42.73 -24.34
N LYS A 157 -7.43 42.06 -25.30
CA LYS A 157 -6.31 42.63 -26.06
C LYS A 157 -6.67 43.91 -26.83
N SER A 158 -7.88 43.99 -27.40
CA SER A 158 -8.39 45.19 -28.08
C SER A 158 -8.59 46.37 -27.13
N VAL A 159 -9.18 46.13 -25.95
CA VAL A 159 -9.41 47.15 -24.92
C VAL A 159 -8.09 47.69 -24.38
N ARG A 160 -7.10 46.82 -24.16
CA ARG A 160 -5.75 47.24 -23.74
C ARG A 160 -5.04 48.11 -24.78
N ARG A 161 -5.19 47.81 -26.08
CA ARG A 161 -4.63 48.67 -27.14
C ARG A 161 -5.27 50.05 -27.17
N LYS A 162 -6.60 50.14 -27.01
CA LYS A 162 -7.31 51.43 -26.94
C LYS A 162 -6.88 52.28 -25.74
N MET A 163 -6.68 51.65 -24.58
CA MET A 163 -6.21 52.37 -23.39
C MET A 163 -4.79 52.91 -23.54
N LYS A 164 -3.90 52.17 -24.23
CA LYS A 164 -2.53 52.62 -24.51
C LYS A 164 -2.46 53.81 -25.49
N ALA A 165 -3.44 53.96 -26.37
CA ALA A 165 -3.52 55.09 -27.30
C ALA A 165 -4.16 56.36 -26.68
N ARG A 166 -4.57 56.29 -25.42
CA ARG A 166 -5.17 57.41 -24.66
C ARG A 166 -4.18 58.04 -23.66
N SER A 167 -2.95 57.54 -23.58
CA SER A 167 -1.84 58.15 -22.82
C SER A 167 -0.95 58.95 -23.73
#